data_AF-A0A5D3WGS1-F1
#
_entry.id   AF-A0A5D3WGS1-F1
#
_cell.length_a   1.000
_cell.length_b   1.000
_cell.length_c   1.000
_cell.angle_alpha   90.00
_cell.angle_beta   90.00
_cell.angle_gamma   90.00
#
_symmetry.space_group_name_H-M   'P 1'
#
loop_
_entity.id
_entity.type
_entity.pdbx_description
1 polymer ?
#
loop_
_entity_poly.entity_id
_entity_poly.type
_entity_poly.pdbx_seq_one_letter_code
_entity_poly.pdbx_strand_id
1 'polypeptide(L)'
;MPGRGLSRAGERVWRGLVVAGLMLILGLAASQVRSFDIFWQLQSGRYILETRQFIHTDLFTLAADAPRFEHCWLHDVLFFRFFVDFRGVVANHRWLYVSSACR
;
A
#
# COMPACT_ATOMS: atom_id res chain seq x y z
N MET A 1 -17.36 36.49 21.10
CA MET A 1 -17.70 35.10 21.50
C MET A 1 -16.52 34.51 22.24
N PRO A 2 -16.61 34.19 23.55
CA PRO A 2 -15.47 33.66 24.30
C PRO A 2 -15.33 32.16 24.03
N GLY A 3 -14.14 31.75 23.56
CA GLY A 3 -13.79 30.35 23.36
C GLY A 3 -13.78 29.59 24.67
N ARG A 4 -14.56 28.51 24.77
CA ARG A 4 -14.50 27.58 25.91
C ARG A 4 -13.17 26.84 25.86
N GLY A 5 -12.21 27.27 26.69
CA GLY A 5 -11.01 26.49 26.95
C GLY A 5 -11.40 25.13 27.56
N LEU A 6 -10.85 24.05 27.02
CA LEU A 6 -11.04 22.73 27.62
C LEU A 6 -10.47 22.73 29.04
N SER A 7 -11.17 22.07 29.98
CA SER A 7 -10.60 21.78 31.29
C SER A 7 -9.33 20.95 31.13
N ARG A 8 -8.37 21.05 32.07
CA ARG A 8 -7.13 20.24 32.06
C ARG A 8 -7.41 18.73 31.95
N ALA A 9 -8.56 18.26 32.42
CA ALA A 9 -9.02 16.89 32.23
C ALA A 9 -9.41 16.60 30.78
N GLY A 10 -10.15 17.50 30.14
CA GLY A 10 -10.51 17.40 28.72
C GLY A 10 -9.29 17.42 27.80
N GLU A 11 -8.28 18.26 28.09
CA GLU A 11 -7.06 18.32 27.27
C GLU A 11 -6.27 17.00 27.30
N ARG A 12 -6.20 16.34 28.46
CA ARG A 12 -5.56 15.02 28.60
C ARG A 12 -6.32 13.95 27.80
N VAL A 13 -7.64 13.95 27.85
CA VAL A 13 -8.48 13.02 27.07
C VAL A 13 -8.29 13.24 25.58
N TRP A 14 -8.33 14.50 25.13
CA TRP A 14 -8.11 14.85 23.73
C TRP A 14 -6.75 14.40 23.21
N ARG A 15 -5.67 14.68 23.96
CA ARG A 15 -4.32 14.22 23.63
C ARG A 15 -4.25 12.69 23.56
N GLY A 16 -4.89 11.99 24.50
CA GLY A 16 -4.99 10.54 24.49
C GLY A 16 -5.66 9.99 23.23
N LEU A 17 -6.79 10.58 22.82
CA LEU A 17 -7.50 10.21 21.61
C LEU A 17 -6.68 10.47 20.35
N VAL A 18 -5.99 11.60 20.27
CA VAL A 18 -5.10 11.92 19.14
C VAL A 18 -3.97 10.90 19.03
N VAL A 19 -3.28 10.59 20.13
CA VAL A 19 -2.20 9.60 20.14
C VAL A 19 -2.73 8.21 19.77
N ALA A 20 -3.86 7.80 20.32
CA ALA A 20 -4.48 6.51 19.99
C ALA A 20 -4.85 6.43 18.49
N GLY A 21 -5.41 7.50 17.93
CA GLY A 21 -5.73 7.58 16.50
C GLY A 21 -4.48 7.49 15.63
N LEU A 22 -3.40 8.20 15.99
CA LEU A 22 -2.13 8.13 15.27
C LEU A 22 -1.51 6.73 15.34
N MET A 23 -1.54 6.08 16.50
CA MET A 23 -1.05 4.70 16.67
C MET A 23 -1.85 3.71 15.82
N LEU A 24 -3.17 3.87 15.73
CA LEU A 24 -4.01 3.04 14.88
C LEU A 24 -3.64 3.20 13.40
N ILE A 25 -3.46 4.43 12.93
CA ILE A 25 -3.05 4.73 11.54
C ILE A 25 -1.68 4.11 11.24
N LEU A 26 -0.72 4.26 12.15
CA LEU A 26 0.62 3.67 12.04
C LEU A 26 0.56 2.13 11.99
N GLY A 27 -0.24 1.51 12.85
CA GLY A 27 -0.43 0.06 12.87
C GLY A 27 -1.03 -0.48 11.57
N LEU A 28 -2.01 0.22 11.00
CA LEU A 28 -2.59 -0.12 9.70
C LEU A 28 -1.58 0.06 8.56
N ALA A 29 -0.78 1.12 8.59
CA ALA A 29 0.25 1.37 7.58
C ALA A 29 1.38 0.30 7.62
N ALA A 30 1.74 -0.18 8.81
CA ALA A 30 2.73 -1.23 9.03
C ALA A 30 2.20 -2.64 8.73
N SER A 31 0.90 -2.81 8.49
CA SER A 31 0.33 -4.13 8.19
C SER A 31 0.91 -4.70 6.88
N GLN A 32 1.20 -6.01 6.89
CA GLN A 32 1.65 -6.71 5.71
C GLN A 32 0.47 -7.01 4.78
N VAL A 33 0.66 -6.74 3.49
CA VAL A 33 -0.30 -7.09 2.45
C VAL A 33 -0.27 -8.61 2.29
N ARG A 34 -1.32 -9.30 2.74
CA ARG A 34 -1.46 -10.77 2.62
C ARG A 34 -2.36 -11.21 1.47
N SER A 35 -2.96 -10.26 0.74
CA SER A 35 -3.79 -10.58 -0.42
C SER A 35 -2.92 -10.77 -1.65
N PHE A 36 -3.05 -11.93 -2.28
CA PHE A 36 -2.40 -12.23 -3.56
C PHE A 36 -2.83 -11.23 -4.63
N ASP A 37 -4.11 -10.86 -4.70
CA ASP A 37 -4.62 -9.90 -5.70
C ASP A 37 -3.92 -8.55 -5.60
N ILE A 38 -3.70 -8.06 -4.38
CA ILE A 38 -2.99 -6.79 -4.16
C ILE A 38 -1.51 -6.92 -4.55
N PHE A 39 -0.88 -8.07 -4.28
CA PHE A 39 0.47 -8.34 -4.75
C PHE A 39 0.56 -8.28 -6.28
N TRP A 40 -0.38 -8.90 -7.00
CA TRP A 40 -0.44 -8.86 -8.46
C TRP A 40 -0.57 -7.45 -9.00
N GLN A 41 -1.50 -6.68 -8.44
CA GLN A 41 -1.74 -5.30 -8.87
C GLN A 41 -0.50 -4.42 -8.67
N LEU A 42 0.19 -4.57 -7.53
CA LEU A 42 1.42 -3.82 -7.25
C LEU A 42 2.58 -4.24 -8.17
N GLN A 43 2.74 -5.53 -8.44
CA GLN A 43 3.79 -6.03 -9.33
C GLN A 43 3.55 -5.64 -10.79
N SER A 44 2.32 -5.75 -11.28
CA SER A 44 1.92 -5.32 -12.62
C SER A 44 2.14 -3.82 -12.79
N GLY A 45 1.67 -2.99 -11.84
CA GLY A 45 1.88 -1.54 -11.87
C GLY A 45 3.36 -1.14 -11.90
N ARG A 46 4.19 -1.80 -11.07
CA ARG A 46 5.65 -1.62 -11.08
C ARG A 46 6.26 -1.94 -12.43
N TYR A 47 5.96 -3.13 -12.97
CA TYR A 47 6.51 -3.60 -14.24
C TYR A 47 6.16 -2.65 -15.39
N ILE A 48 4.89 -2.24 -15.49
CA ILE A 48 4.44 -1.32 -16.55
C ILE A 48 5.16 0.03 -16.43
N LEU A 49 5.38 0.55 -15.23
CA LEU A 49 6.09 1.82 -15.04
C LEU A 49 7.59 1.73 -15.38
N GLU A 50 8.25 0.63 -14.99
CA GLU A 50 9.69 0.43 -15.21
C GLU A 50 10.00 0.13 -16.69
N THR A 51 9.22 -0.75 -17.30
CA THR A 51 9.47 -1.23 -18.67
C THR A 51 8.74 -0.42 -19.74
N ARG A 52 7.69 0.32 -19.35
CA ARG A 52 6.74 0.98 -20.26
C ARG A 52 6.05 0.01 -21.24
N GLN A 53 5.93 -1.25 -20.85
CA GLN A 53 5.29 -2.30 -21.63
C GLN A 53 4.14 -2.95 -20.86
N PHE A 54 3.11 -3.39 -21.58
CA PHE A 54 2.03 -4.18 -21.01
C PHE A 54 2.47 -5.63 -20.78
N ILE A 55 1.86 -6.24 -19.78
CA ILE A 55 2.04 -7.65 -19.48
C ILE A 55 1.08 -8.44 -20.38
N HIS A 56 1.64 -9.39 -21.13
CA HIS A 56 0.89 -10.25 -22.05
C HIS A 56 0.88 -11.72 -21.62
N THR A 57 1.74 -12.08 -20.67
CA THR A 57 1.86 -13.42 -20.10
C THR A 57 1.96 -13.33 -18.58
N ASP A 58 1.63 -14.40 -17.86
CA ASP A 58 1.54 -14.37 -16.41
C ASP A 58 2.92 -14.46 -15.72
N LEU A 59 3.68 -13.36 -15.78
CA LEU A 59 5.09 -13.29 -15.41
C LEU A 59 5.42 -13.65 -13.95
N PHE A 60 4.46 -13.62 -13.02
CA PHE A 60 4.76 -13.81 -11.60
C PHE A 60 4.17 -15.09 -11.00
N THR A 61 3.40 -15.91 -11.77
CA THR A 61 2.83 -17.18 -11.26
C THR A 61 3.69 -18.36 -11.71
N LEU A 62 3.31 -19.56 -11.26
CA LEU A 62 3.82 -20.82 -11.78
C LEU A 62 3.42 -21.09 -13.25
N ALA A 63 2.49 -20.30 -13.80
CA ALA A 63 2.00 -20.44 -15.17
C ALA A 63 2.56 -19.32 -16.06
N ALA A 64 3.89 -19.15 -16.07
CA ALA A 64 4.59 -18.05 -16.75
C ALA A 64 4.23 -17.87 -18.24
N ASP A 65 3.84 -18.96 -18.91
CA ASP A 65 3.47 -18.97 -20.32
C ASP A 65 1.98 -18.76 -20.59
N ALA A 66 1.15 -18.67 -19.54
CA ALA A 66 -0.28 -18.46 -19.70
C ALA A 66 -0.55 -17.03 -20.22
N PRO A 67 -1.40 -16.87 -21.25
CA PRO A 67 -1.74 -15.55 -21.76
C PRO A 67 -2.51 -14.76 -20.70
N ARG A 68 -2.12 -13.49 -20.54
CA ARG A 68 -2.76 -12.55 -19.61
C ARG A 68 -3.17 -11.30 -20.37
N PHE A 69 -4.41 -10.86 -20.12
CA PHE A 69 -4.94 -9.62 -20.66
C PHE A 69 -5.15 -8.62 -19.52
N GLU A 70 -4.35 -7.56 -19.52
CA GLU A 70 -4.43 -6.52 -18.48
C GLU A 70 -5.59 -5.57 -18.76
N HIS A 71 -6.81 -5.98 -18.38
CA HIS A 71 -8.00 -5.13 -18.47
C HIS A 71 -7.96 -3.94 -17.49
N CYS A 72 -7.18 -4.06 -16.41
CA CYS A 72 -7.10 -3.11 -15.31
C CYS A 72 -5.74 -2.41 -15.20
N TRP A 73 -4.97 -2.35 -16.29
CA TRP A 73 -3.60 -1.82 -16.27
C TRP A 73 -3.49 -0.41 -15.66
N LEU A 74 -4.46 0.47 -15.94
CA LEU A 74 -4.45 1.84 -15.43
C LEU A 74 -4.65 1.86 -13.91
N HIS A 75 -5.54 0.99 -13.42
CA HIS A 75 -5.76 0.81 -11.98
C HIS A 75 -4.46 0.35 -11.31
N ASP A 76 -3.76 -0.63 -11.89
CA ASP A 76 -2.54 -1.19 -11.31
C ASP A 76 -1.40 -0.17 -11.24
N VAL A 77 -1.24 0.65 -12.29
CA VAL A 77 -0.26 1.75 -12.33
C VAL A 77 -0.58 2.81 -11.28
N LEU A 78 -1.82 3.29 -11.22
CA LEU A 78 -2.23 4.30 -10.25
C LEU A 78 -2.10 3.75 -8.82
N PHE A 79 -2.53 2.51 -8.60
CA PHE A 79 -2.48 1.86 -7.30
C PHE A 79 -1.04 1.69 -6.82
N PHE A 80 -0.13 1.22 -7.68
CA PHE A 80 1.29 1.15 -7.34
C PHE A 80 1.87 2.53 -7.05
N ARG A 81 1.54 3.56 -7.85
CA ARG A 81 2.03 4.91 -7.63
C ARG A 81 1.58 5.48 -6.28
N PHE A 82 0.29 5.38 -5.97
CA PHE A 82 -0.24 5.80 -4.68
C PHE A 82 0.34 4.99 -3.53
N PHE A 83 0.52 3.68 -3.70
CA PHE A 83 1.11 2.83 -2.68
C PHE A 83 2.55 3.24 -2.37
N VAL A 84 3.35 3.52 -3.39
CA VAL A 84 4.73 4.01 -3.22
C VAL A 84 4.78 5.40 -2.61
N ASP A 85 3.94 6.33 -3.06
CA ASP A 85 3.93 7.70 -2.53
C ASP A 85 3.45 7.72 -1.07
N PHE A 86 2.45 6.91 -0.71
CA PHE A 86 1.95 6.81 0.66
C PHE A 86 2.93 6.06 1.58
N ARG A 87 3.58 4.99 1.09
CA ARG A 87 4.57 4.25 1.90
C ARG A 87 5.96 4.88 1.93
N GLY A 88 6.33 5.69 0.93
CA GLY A 88 7.55 6.49 0.93
C GLY A 88 7.58 7.53 2.07
N VAL A 89 6.42 7.91 2.58
CA VAL A 89 6.26 8.73 3.80
C VAL A 89 6.49 7.91 5.09
N VAL A 90 6.38 6.58 5.05
CA VAL A 90 6.32 5.71 6.25
C VAL A 90 7.52 4.76 6.38
N ALA A 91 8.15 4.27 5.31
CA ALA A 91 9.33 3.40 5.38
C ALA A 91 10.11 3.24 4.06
N ASN A 92 11.43 3.10 4.20
CA ASN A 92 12.41 2.81 3.15
C ASN A 92 12.00 1.59 2.28
N HIS A 93 12.18 1.68 0.96
CA HIS A 93 11.61 0.85 -0.13
C HIS A 93 11.95 -0.66 -0.14
N ARG A 94 12.45 -1.23 0.97
CA ARG A 94 13.09 -2.55 0.99
C ARG A 94 12.14 -3.75 1.09
N TRP A 95 10.83 -3.55 1.24
CA TRP A 95 9.89 -4.61 1.66
C TRP A 95 8.97 -5.20 0.58
N LEU A 96 9.21 -4.97 -0.72
CA LEU A 96 8.50 -5.72 -1.78
C LEU A 96 9.13 -7.09 -2.10
N TYR A 97 10.09 -7.57 -1.30
CA TYR A 97 10.60 -8.94 -1.36
C TYR A 97 9.87 -9.85 -0.37
N VAL A 98 8.69 -10.33 -0.76
CA VAL A 98 8.21 -11.65 -0.33
C VAL A 98 8.02 -12.49 -1.59
N SER A 99 9.16 -12.82 -2.21
CA SER A 99 9.27 -13.86 -3.24
C SER A 99 9.60 -15.18 -2.53
N SER A 100 8.63 -15.70 -1.79
CA SER A 100 8.75 -17.05 -1.20
C SER A 100 7.44 -17.84 -1.23
N ALA A 101 6.44 -17.42 -2.01
CA ALA A 101 5.19 -18.17 -2.20
C ALA A 101 5.13 -18.98 -3.50
N CYS A 102 6.09 -18.82 -4.41
CA CYS A 102 6.21 -19.62 -5.64
C CYS A 102 7.68 -19.88 -5.95
N ARG A 103 8.30 -20.76 -5.17
CA ARG A 103 9.45 -21.55 -5.58
C ARG A 103 9.41 -22.87 -4.85
#